data_AF-A0A936DEF4-F1
#
_entry.id   AF-A0A936DEF4-F1
#
_cell.length_a   1.000
_cell.length_b   1.000
_cell.length_c   1.000
_cell.angle_alpha   90.00
_cell.angle_beta   90.00
_cell.angle_gamma   90.00
#
_symmetry.space_group_name_H-M   'P 1'
#
loop_
_entity.id
_entity.type
_entity.pdbx_description
1 polymer ?
#
loop_
_entity_poly.entity_id
_entity_poly.type
_entity_poly.pdbx_seq_one_letter_code
_entity_poly.pdbx_strand_id
1 'polypeptide(L)'
;MSPTAAEASDLHGSHRPAVLDRAWALSDALAQTWAWARAPLDEAEAVARELVELAERRDLPYAALRMLTQIALGEEARAAVVDRWLEQDPEVVGVLARVRQIGRDLEGMSARARTASRRAVELALEAPRVAKQAAAAVFAQGPTAARDEILRGLERLPARLKCEADHVRAEAALAGARAETARRRIVEGLRARARAGGLQRTDRLAAVR
;
A
#
# COMPACT_ATOMS: atom_id res chain seq x y z
N MET A 1 34.15 18.30 -34.41
CA MET A 1 34.01 18.94 -33.08
C MET A 1 32.72 18.42 -32.49
N SER A 2 32.80 17.59 -31.45
CA SER A 2 31.63 17.00 -30.81
C SER A 2 31.09 17.98 -29.76
N PRO A 3 29.77 18.23 -29.71
CA PRO A 3 29.18 19.10 -28.70
C PRO A 3 29.40 18.51 -27.30
N THR A 4 29.86 19.34 -26.37
CA THR A 4 30.14 18.97 -24.97
C THR A 4 28.85 18.85 -24.15
N ALA A 5 28.88 18.01 -23.11
CA ALA A 5 27.75 17.67 -22.23
C ALA A 5 26.98 18.86 -21.61
N ALA A 6 27.52 20.08 -21.66
CA ALA A 6 26.82 21.30 -21.28
C ALA A 6 25.69 21.69 -22.27
N GLU A 7 25.82 21.39 -23.57
CA GLU A 7 24.80 21.69 -24.58
C GLU A 7 23.62 20.70 -24.54
N ALA A 8 23.77 19.54 -23.89
CA ALA A 8 22.66 18.62 -23.62
C ALA A 8 21.79 19.07 -22.44
N SER A 9 22.32 19.95 -21.57
CA SER A 9 21.61 20.45 -20.38
C SER A 9 20.71 21.66 -20.68
N ASP A 10 21.00 22.43 -21.73
CA ASP A 10 20.20 23.61 -22.10
C ASP A 10 18.95 23.28 -22.93
N LEU A 11 18.80 22.03 -23.42
CA LEU A 11 17.58 21.57 -24.11
C LEU A 11 16.41 21.23 -23.16
N HIS A 12 16.64 21.23 -21.84
CA HIS A 12 15.60 21.02 -20.84
C HIS A 12 14.86 22.32 -20.43
N GLY A 13 15.28 23.48 -20.96
CA GLY A 13 14.65 24.78 -20.73
C GLY A 13 13.56 25.17 -21.73
N SER A 14 13.25 24.36 -22.74
CA SER A 14 12.19 24.65 -23.70
C SER A 14 10.83 24.17 -23.20
N HIS A 15 9.90 25.12 -23.02
CA HIS A 15 8.47 24.93 -22.71
C HIS A 15 7.91 23.57 -23.13
N ARG A 16 7.95 22.62 -22.19
CA ARG A 16 7.17 21.40 -22.29
C ARG A 16 5.69 21.81 -22.35
N PRO A 17 4.92 21.37 -23.35
CA PRO A 17 3.51 21.74 -23.42
C PRO A 17 2.81 21.26 -22.15
N ALA A 18 2.03 22.11 -21.49
CA ALA A 18 1.27 21.74 -20.29
C ALA A 18 0.38 20.50 -20.50
N VAL A 19 -0.01 20.24 -21.76
CA VAL A 19 -0.77 19.05 -22.14
C VAL A 19 0.06 17.75 -22.08
N LEU A 20 1.38 17.82 -22.28
CA LEU A 20 2.28 16.68 -22.11
C LEU A 20 2.48 16.35 -20.63
N ASP A 21 2.49 17.35 -19.76
CA ASP A 21 2.52 17.15 -18.31
C ASP A 21 1.22 16.52 -17.82
N ARG A 22 0.08 17.00 -18.33
CA ARG A 22 -1.23 16.39 -18.05
C ARG A 22 -1.27 14.92 -18.46
N ALA A 23 -0.67 14.53 -19.58
CA ALA A 23 -0.64 13.15 -20.04
C ALA A 23 0.05 12.21 -19.05
N TRP A 24 1.18 12.63 -18.48
CA TRP A 24 1.89 11.82 -17.48
C TRP A 24 1.26 11.89 -16.10
N ALA A 25 0.71 13.05 -15.73
CA ALA A 25 -0.05 13.21 -14.49
C ALA A 25 -1.23 12.24 -14.37
N LEU A 26 -1.83 11.80 -15.50
CA LEU A 26 -2.87 10.75 -15.46
C LEU A 26 -2.35 9.41 -14.93
N SER A 27 -1.12 9.04 -15.30
CA SER A 27 -0.50 7.80 -14.82
C SER A 27 -0.14 7.90 -13.34
N ASP A 28 0.43 9.03 -12.93
CA ASP A 28 0.77 9.26 -11.53
C ASP A 28 -0.50 9.29 -10.67
N ALA A 29 -1.57 9.91 -11.15
CA ALA A 29 -2.86 9.94 -10.47
C ALA A 29 -3.46 8.54 -10.31
N LEU A 30 -3.32 7.66 -11.31
CA LEU A 30 -3.79 6.28 -11.22
C LEU A 30 -2.97 5.51 -10.17
N ALA A 31 -1.64 5.60 -10.24
CA ALA A 31 -0.74 4.97 -9.27
C ALA A 31 -1.03 5.42 -7.84
N GLN A 32 -1.22 6.73 -7.62
CA GLN A 32 -1.59 7.31 -6.32
C GLN A 32 -2.97 6.86 -5.85
N THR A 33 -3.94 6.79 -6.75
CA THR A 33 -5.29 6.27 -6.45
C THR A 33 -5.21 4.85 -5.91
N TRP A 34 -4.39 4.00 -6.55
CA TRP A 34 -4.21 2.63 -6.11
C TRP A 34 -3.38 2.50 -4.82
N ALA A 35 -2.31 3.28 -4.67
CA ALA A 35 -1.51 3.33 -3.45
C ALA A 35 -2.37 3.75 -2.25
N TRP A 36 -3.17 4.81 -2.40
CA TRP A 36 -4.14 5.22 -1.40
C TRP A 36 -5.10 4.07 -1.07
N ALA A 37 -5.67 3.41 -2.08
CA ALA A 37 -6.64 2.33 -1.84
C ALA A 37 -6.06 1.19 -1.01
N ARG A 38 -4.81 0.78 -1.28
CA ARG A 38 -4.17 -0.36 -0.62
C ARG A 38 -3.55 -0.05 0.75
N ALA A 39 -3.28 1.21 1.07
CA ALA A 39 -2.56 1.60 2.29
C ALA A 39 -2.99 0.85 3.57
N PRO A 40 -4.29 0.62 3.85
CA PRO A 40 -4.70 -0.14 5.05
C PRO A 40 -4.18 -1.59 5.09
N LEU A 41 -4.01 -2.25 3.93
CA LEU A 41 -3.44 -3.59 3.86
C LEU A 41 -1.94 -3.58 4.18
N ASP A 42 -1.21 -2.60 3.66
CA ASP A 42 0.23 -2.46 3.90
C ASP A 42 0.49 -2.11 5.38
N GLU A 43 -0.35 -1.24 5.96
CA GLU A 43 -0.30 -0.87 7.37
C GLU A 43 -0.65 -2.04 8.29
N ALA A 44 -1.62 -2.87 7.92
CA ALA A 44 -1.96 -4.09 8.67
C ALA A 44 -0.79 -5.06 8.76
N GLU A 45 -0.03 -5.24 7.67
CA GLU A 45 1.17 -6.07 7.66
C GLU A 45 2.31 -5.46 8.49
N ALA A 46 2.48 -4.13 8.45
CA ALA A 46 3.45 -3.44 9.29
C ALA A 46 3.14 -3.61 10.78
N VAL A 47 1.88 -3.41 11.19
CA VAL A 47 1.48 -3.55 12.59
C VAL A 47 1.53 -5.00 13.07
N ALA A 48 1.23 -5.97 12.21
CA ALA A 48 1.40 -7.38 12.55
C ALA A 48 2.86 -7.72 12.91
N ARG A 49 3.84 -7.16 12.17
CA ARG A 49 5.26 -7.33 12.47
C ARG A 49 5.66 -6.61 13.76
N GLU A 50 5.22 -5.38 13.92
CA GLU A 50 5.49 -4.56 15.11
C GLU A 50 4.98 -5.20 16.40
N LEU A 51 3.80 -5.85 16.38
CA LEU A 51 3.27 -6.60 17.52
C LEU A 51 4.18 -7.77 17.92
N VAL A 52 4.75 -8.49 16.95
CA VAL A 52 5.69 -9.58 17.21
C VAL A 52 6.99 -9.04 17.78
N GLU A 53 7.56 -8.01 17.17
CA GLU A 53 8.79 -7.36 17.62
C GLU A 53 8.63 -6.76 19.03
N LEU A 54 7.47 -6.17 19.34
CA LEU A 54 7.14 -5.68 20.67
C LEU A 54 7.11 -6.81 21.70
N ALA A 55 6.47 -7.93 21.36
CA ALA A 55 6.44 -9.10 22.24
C ALA A 55 7.85 -9.65 22.52
N GLU A 56 8.70 -9.74 21.50
CA GLU A 56 10.07 -10.23 21.65
C GLU A 56 10.93 -9.27 22.48
N ARG A 57 10.91 -7.98 22.13
CA ARG A 57 11.75 -6.95 22.76
C ARG A 57 11.42 -6.73 24.23
N ARG A 58 10.17 -6.97 24.64
CA ARG A 58 9.68 -6.73 26.01
C ARG A 58 9.39 -8.04 26.77
N ASP A 59 9.71 -9.20 26.19
CA ASP A 59 9.36 -10.55 26.69
C ASP A 59 7.88 -10.66 27.10
N LEU A 60 6.99 -10.10 26.28
CA LEU A 60 5.56 -10.09 26.58
C LEU A 60 4.96 -11.47 26.37
N PRO A 61 3.99 -11.87 27.21
CA PRO A 61 3.21 -13.07 26.95
C PRO A 61 2.37 -12.89 25.68
N TYR A 62 2.78 -13.57 24.59
CA TYR A 62 2.07 -13.58 23.30
C TYR A 62 0.56 -13.85 23.44
N ALA A 63 0.15 -14.68 24.39
CA ALA A 63 -1.26 -14.98 24.65
C ALA A 63 -2.04 -13.75 25.13
N ALA A 64 -1.46 -12.94 26.02
CA ALA A 64 -2.07 -11.71 26.51
C ALA A 64 -2.10 -10.64 25.41
N LEU A 65 -0.97 -10.45 24.70
CA LEU A 65 -0.91 -9.49 23.60
C LEU A 65 -1.89 -9.84 22.48
N ARG A 66 -2.05 -11.14 22.17
CA ARG A 66 -3.06 -11.62 21.21
C ARG A 66 -4.47 -11.27 21.66
N MET A 67 -4.79 -11.46 22.95
CA MET A 67 -6.11 -11.13 23.49
C MET A 67 -6.41 -9.63 23.38
N LEU A 68 -5.44 -8.79 23.76
CA LEU A 68 -5.56 -7.33 23.65
C LEU A 68 -5.71 -6.88 22.18
N THR A 69 -5.01 -7.55 21.27
CA THR A 69 -5.12 -7.31 19.83
C THR A 69 -6.50 -7.69 19.29
N GLN A 70 -7.07 -8.83 19.73
CA GLN A 70 -8.44 -9.22 19.38
C GLN A 70 -9.47 -8.19 19.87
N ILE A 71 -9.33 -7.73 21.11
CA ILE A 71 -10.19 -6.65 21.66
C ILE A 71 -10.01 -5.35 20.87
N ALA A 72 -8.78 -4.99 20.49
CA ALA A 72 -8.50 -3.82 19.68
C ALA A 72 -9.11 -3.91 18.27
N LEU A 73 -9.25 -5.12 17.71
CA LEU A 73 -9.98 -5.34 16.46
C LEU A 73 -11.50 -5.36 16.67
N GLY A 74 -12.01 -5.35 17.89
CA GLY A 74 -13.43 -5.51 18.20
C GLY A 74 -13.92 -6.96 18.12
N GLU A 75 -13.02 -7.93 18.20
CA GLU A 75 -13.35 -9.35 18.25
C GLU A 75 -13.68 -9.78 19.69
N GLU A 76 -14.60 -10.74 19.83
CA GLU A 76 -14.83 -11.39 21.11
C GLU A 76 -13.58 -12.15 21.56
N ALA A 77 -13.02 -11.72 22.69
CA ALA A 77 -11.89 -12.37 23.33
C ALA A 77 -12.36 -13.06 24.62
N ARG A 78 -12.02 -14.36 24.77
CA ARG A 78 -12.16 -15.02 26.08
C ARG A 78 -11.23 -14.31 27.07
N ALA A 79 -11.76 -13.97 28.24
CA ALA A 79 -11.00 -13.38 29.33
C ALA A 79 -9.86 -14.34 29.75
N ALA A 80 -8.66 -14.07 29.28
CA ALA A 80 -7.43 -14.52 29.92
C ALA A 80 -7.03 -13.46 30.93
N VAL A 81 -6.31 -13.87 31.98
CA VAL A 81 -5.69 -12.91 32.90
C VAL A 81 -4.67 -12.12 32.09
N VAL A 82 -4.99 -10.86 31.81
CA VAL A 82 -4.02 -9.89 31.32
C VAL A 82 -3.46 -9.17 32.52
N ASP A 83 -2.13 -9.11 32.60
CA ASP A 83 -1.49 -8.32 33.62
C ASP A 83 -1.83 -6.84 33.39
N ARG A 84 -2.45 -6.18 34.37
CA ARG A 84 -2.87 -4.76 34.26
C ARG A 84 -1.76 -3.82 33.81
N TRP A 85 -0.48 -4.17 34.06
CA TRP A 85 0.64 -3.35 33.61
C TRP A 85 0.72 -3.27 32.08
N LEU A 86 0.34 -4.33 31.34
CA LEU A 86 0.32 -4.35 29.87
C LEU A 86 -0.71 -3.37 29.31
N GLU A 87 -1.83 -3.19 30.02
CA GLU A 87 -2.89 -2.26 29.63
C GLU A 87 -2.51 -0.79 29.86
N GLN A 88 -1.46 -0.55 30.65
CA GLN A 88 -0.97 0.78 31.03
C GLN A 88 0.40 1.09 30.41
N ASP A 89 1.08 0.10 29.81
CA ASP A 89 2.34 0.30 29.11
C ASP A 89 2.12 1.22 27.88
N PRO A 90 2.75 2.40 27.83
CA PRO A 90 2.50 3.38 26.77
C PRO A 90 2.79 2.85 25.36
N GLU A 91 3.79 1.97 25.22
CA GLU A 91 4.17 1.41 23.93
C GLU A 91 3.12 0.38 23.48
N VAL A 92 2.69 -0.51 24.39
CA VAL A 92 1.60 -1.46 24.12
C VAL A 92 0.30 -0.72 23.77
N VAL A 93 -0.07 0.30 24.54
CA VAL A 93 -1.26 1.12 24.28
C VAL A 93 -1.18 1.81 22.92
N GLY A 94 -0.01 2.34 22.56
CA GLY A 94 0.24 2.98 21.27
C GLY A 94 0.02 2.03 20.10
N VAL A 95 0.60 0.82 20.16
CA VAL A 95 0.42 -0.19 19.12
C VAL A 95 -1.04 -0.66 19.04
N LEU A 96 -1.70 -0.90 20.17
CA LEU A 96 -3.11 -1.30 20.19
C LEU A 96 -4.05 -0.20 19.66
N ALA A 97 -3.72 1.08 19.87
CA ALA A 97 -4.46 2.18 19.25
C ALA A 97 -4.35 2.16 17.72
N ARG A 98 -3.17 1.84 17.18
CA ARG A 98 -2.96 1.66 15.74
C ARG A 98 -3.70 0.43 15.21
N VAL A 99 -3.71 -0.68 15.95
CA VAL A 99 -4.51 -1.88 15.62
C VAL A 99 -6.01 -1.51 15.50
N ARG A 100 -6.55 -0.73 16.45
CA ARG A 100 -7.95 -0.26 16.39
C ARG A 100 -8.22 0.57 15.15
N GLN A 101 -7.31 1.49 14.82
CA GLN A 101 -7.44 2.35 13.64
C GLN A 101 -7.44 1.51 12.36
N ILE A 102 -6.46 0.63 12.20
CA ILE A 102 -6.36 -0.29 11.05
C ILE A 102 -7.58 -1.19 10.95
N GLY A 103 -8.11 -1.69 12.07
CA GLY A 103 -9.34 -2.49 12.09
C GLY A 103 -10.51 -1.76 11.42
N ARG A 104 -10.71 -0.47 11.76
CA ARG A 104 -11.73 0.38 11.13
C ARG A 104 -11.45 0.64 9.65
N ASP A 105 -10.19 0.87 9.30
CA ASP A 105 -9.80 1.11 7.91
C ASP A 105 -9.98 -0.13 7.02
N LEU A 106 -9.74 -1.33 7.56
CA LEU A 106 -9.99 -2.61 6.91
C LEU A 106 -11.49 -2.88 6.72
N GLU A 107 -12.35 -2.50 7.67
CA GLU A 107 -13.81 -2.57 7.50
C GLU A 107 -14.29 -1.67 6.35
N GLY A 108 -13.69 -0.48 6.20
CA GLY A 108 -13.94 0.45 5.10
C GLY A 108 -13.32 0.07 3.75
N MET A 109 -12.49 -0.98 3.70
CA MET A 109 -11.64 -1.30 2.55
C MET A 109 -12.43 -1.55 1.26
N SER A 110 -13.57 -2.24 1.34
CA SER A 110 -14.42 -2.50 0.16
C SER A 110 -15.02 -1.22 -0.44
N ALA A 111 -15.33 -0.22 0.38
CA ALA A 111 -15.80 1.08 -0.11
C ALA A 111 -14.66 1.91 -0.71
N ARG A 112 -13.49 1.89 -0.06
CA ARG A 112 -12.26 2.54 -0.51
C ARG A 112 -11.82 2.02 -1.88
N ALA A 113 -11.75 0.69 -2.03
CA ALA A 113 -11.35 0.04 -3.27
C ALA A 113 -12.34 0.28 -4.43
N ARG A 114 -13.65 0.29 -4.15
CA ARG A 114 -14.65 0.68 -5.16
C ARG A 114 -14.49 2.13 -5.62
N THR A 115 -14.15 3.03 -4.71
CA THR A 115 -13.87 4.44 -5.04
C THR A 115 -12.64 4.56 -5.93
N ALA A 116 -11.57 3.86 -5.59
CA ALA A 116 -10.35 3.79 -6.40
C ALA A 116 -10.61 3.19 -7.78
N SER A 117 -11.40 2.11 -7.86
CA SER A 117 -11.79 1.48 -9.12
C SER A 117 -12.56 2.43 -10.04
N ARG A 118 -13.56 3.17 -9.51
CA ARG A 118 -14.26 4.20 -10.30
C ARG A 118 -13.30 5.26 -10.82
N ARG A 119 -12.44 5.78 -9.93
CA ARG A 119 -11.48 6.82 -10.31
C ARG A 119 -10.47 6.35 -11.36
N ALA A 120 -9.99 5.11 -11.26
CA ALA A 120 -9.08 4.53 -12.25
C ALA A 120 -9.74 4.41 -13.63
N VAL A 121 -11.02 4.02 -13.67
CA VAL A 121 -11.81 3.98 -14.93
C VAL A 121 -11.97 5.38 -15.51
N GLU A 122 -12.31 6.38 -14.71
CA GLU A 122 -12.40 7.78 -15.17
C GLU A 122 -11.09 8.27 -15.80
N LEU A 123 -9.95 8.03 -15.14
CA LEU A 123 -8.63 8.41 -15.64
C LEU A 123 -8.29 7.69 -16.95
N ALA A 124 -8.63 6.40 -17.06
CA ALA A 124 -8.42 5.62 -18.28
C ALA A 124 -9.30 6.11 -19.44
N LEU A 125 -10.53 6.55 -19.18
CA LEU A 125 -11.43 7.13 -20.19
C LEU A 125 -10.97 8.53 -20.64
N GLU A 126 -10.29 9.29 -19.78
CA GLU A 126 -9.71 10.58 -20.13
C GLU A 126 -8.45 10.45 -21.02
N ALA A 127 -7.71 9.36 -20.87
CA ALA A 127 -6.42 9.13 -21.51
C ALA A 127 -6.39 9.31 -23.04
N PRO A 128 -7.33 8.76 -23.85
CA PRO A 128 -7.31 8.94 -25.30
C PRO A 128 -7.38 10.41 -25.72
N ARG A 129 -8.22 11.20 -25.04
CA ARG A 129 -8.41 12.62 -25.35
C ARG A 129 -7.14 13.40 -25.02
N VAL A 130 -6.57 13.17 -23.84
CA VAL A 130 -5.34 13.86 -23.40
C VAL A 130 -4.15 13.46 -24.26
N ALA A 131 -4.00 12.18 -24.59
CA ALA A 131 -2.95 11.68 -25.47
C ALA A 131 -3.03 12.33 -26.87
N LYS A 132 -4.23 12.42 -27.46
CA LYS A 132 -4.43 13.08 -28.76
C LYS A 132 -4.07 14.57 -28.72
N GLN A 133 -4.47 15.28 -27.67
CA GLN A 133 -4.14 16.70 -27.51
C GLN A 133 -2.62 16.90 -27.30
N ALA A 134 -1.99 16.04 -26.50
CA ALA A 134 -0.55 16.07 -26.28
C ALA A 134 0.23 15.77 -27.57
N ALA A 135 -0.22 14.77 -28.34
CA ALA A 135 0.41 14.41 -29.61
C ALA A 135 0.33 15.59 -30.58
N ALA A 136 -0.85 16.21 -30.75
CA ALA A 136 -1.01 17.38 -31.61
C ALA A 136 -0.07 18.54 -31.23
N ALA A 137 0.09 18.81 -29.93
CA ALA A 137 1.03 19.83 -29.44
C ALA A 137 2.48 19.48 -29.76
N VAL A 138 2.89 18.22 -29.59
CA VAL A 138 4.23 17.73 -29.93
C VAL A 138 4.49 17.81 -31.44
N PHE A 139 3.50 17.47 -32.28
CA PHE A 139 3.58 17.61 -33.73
C PHE A 139 3.78 19.08 -34.15
N ALA A 140 3.09 20.02 -33.50
CA ALA A 140 3.17 21.46 -33.80
C ALA A 140 4.54 22.08 -33.47
N GLN A 141 5.32 21.46 -32.58
CA GLN A 141 6.68 21.92 -32.24
C GLN A 141 7.73 21.61 -33.32
N GLY A 142 7.38 20.84 -34.35
CA GLY A 142 8.31 20.44 -35.42
C GLY A 142 9.14 19.20 -35.07
N PRO A 143 10.05 18.78 -35.97
CA PRO A 143 10.90 17.61 -35.74
C PRO A 143 11.96 17.87 -34.66
N THR A 144 12.05 16.97 -33.68
CA THR A 144 13.10 16.97 -32.65
C THR A 144 13.58 15.54 -32.43
N ALA A 145 14.79 15.36 -31.88
CA ALA A 145 15.34 14.03 -31.59
C ALA A 145 14.45 13.21 -30.62
N ALA A 146 13.72 13.87 -29.71
CA ALA A 146 12.87 13.23 -28.72
C ALA A 146 11.41 13.02 -29.20
N ARG A 147 11.01 13.64 -30.32
CA ARG A 147 9.60 13.65 -30.77
C ARG A 147 9.02 12.25 -30.94
N ASP A 148 9.72 11.38 -31.64
CA ASP A 148 9.21 10.04 -31.97
C ASP A 148 9.11 9.15 -30.72
N GLU A 149 9.96 9.37 -29.73
CA GLU A 149 9.85 8.71 -28.43
C GLU A 149 8.62 9.19 -27.65
N ILE A 150 8.42 10.52 -27.58
CA ILE A 150 7.26 11.12 -26.91
C ILE A 150 5.95 10.65 -27.55
N LEU A 151 5.87 10.67 -28.89
CA LEU A 151 4.68 10.23 -29.62
C LEU A 151 4.37 8.75 -29.40
N ARG A 152 5.39 7.87 -29.40
CA ARG A 152 5.22 6.45 -29.05
C ARG A 152 4.72 6.27 -27.61
N GLY A 153 5.20 7.09 -26.67
CA GLY A 153 4.71 7.10 -25.30
C GLY A 153 3.23 7.48 -25.21
N LEU A 154 2.84 8.54 -25.91
CA LEU A 154 1.45 9.02 -25.95
C LEU A 154 0.50 8.04 -26.65
N GLU A 155 0.95 7.37 -27.72
CA GLU A 155 0.17 6.34 -28.41
C GLU A 155 -0.16 5.16 -27.50
N ARG A 156 0.80 4.77 -26.64
CA ARG A 156 0.64 3.64 -25.71
C ARG A 156 -0.13 4.01 -24.43
N LEU A 157 -0.20 5.29 -24.09
CA LEU A 157 -0.78 5.77 -22.83
C LEU A 157 -2.22 5.27 -22.59
N PRO A 158 -3.16 5.35 -23.56
CA PRO A 158 -4.54 4.89 -23.31
C PRO A 158 -4.63 3.38 -23.05
N ALA A 159 -3.87 2.58 -23.79
CA ALA A 159 -3.85 1.13 -23.60
C ALA A 159 -3.25 0.77 -22.23
N ARG A 160 -2.18 1.45 -21.82
CA ARG A 160 -1.57 1.27 -20.50
C ARG A 160 -2.54 1.62 -19.38
N LEU A 161 -3.15 2.81 -19.40
CA LEU A 161 -4.08 3.24 -18.35
C LEU A 161 -5.34 2.37 -18.29
N LYS A 162 -5.81 1.85 -19.43
CA LYS A 162 -6.88 0.86 -19.44
C LYS A 162 -6.46 -0.42 -18.71
N CYS A 163 -5.29 -0.96 -19.03
CA CYS A 163 -4.78 -2.17 -18.37
C CYS A 163 -4.61 -1.97 -16.86
N GLU A 164 -4.05 -0.82 -16.45
CA GLU A 164 -3.91 -0.47 -15.03
C GLU A 164 -5.27 -0.31 -14.33
N ALA A 165 -6.26 0.32 -14.98
CA ALA A 165 -7.61 0.45 -14.43
C ALA A 165 -8.34 -0.91 -14.30
N ASP A 166 -8.16 -1.80 -15.28
CA ASP A 166 -8.68 -3.17 -15.22
C ASP A 166 -8.05 -3.95 -14.06
N HIS A 167 -6.73 -3.78 -13.83
CA HIS A 167 -6.06 -4.33 -12.67
C HIS A 167 -6.64 -3.79 -11.35
N VAL A 168 -6.77 -2.47 -11.20
CA VAL A 168 -7.36 -1.86 -10.00
C VAL A 168 -8.78 -2.38 -9.76
N ARG A 169 -9.57 -2.58 -10.82
CA ARG A 169 -10.92 -3.15 -10.73
C ARG A 169 -10.92 -4.60 -10.26
N ALA A 170 -10.03 -5.43 -10.79
CA ALA A 170 -9.88 -6.82 -10.35
C ALA A 170 -9.48 -6.89 -8.86
N GLU A 171 -8.53 -6.05 -8.46
CA GLU A 171 -8.07 -5.95 -7.08
C GLU A 171 -9.18 -5.45 -6.14
N ALA A 172 -9.98 -4.48 -6.59
CA ALA A 172 -11.10 -3.97 -5.83
C ALA A 172 -12.18 -5.01 -5.57
N ALA A 173 -12.38 -5.97 -6.49
CA ALA A 173 -13.30 -7.09 -6.28
C ALA A 173 -12.83 -8.04 -5.17
N LEU A 174 -11.52 -8.13 -4.93
CA LEU A 174 -10.91 -8.98 -3.90
C LEU A 174 -10.65 -8.24 -2.58
N ALA A 175 -10.90 -6.93 -2.52
CA ALA A 175 -10.48 -6.07 -1.41
C ALA A 175 -11.06 -6.52 -0.06
N GLY A 176 -12.34 -6.93 -0.02
CA GLY A 176 -12.98 -7.43 1.20
C GLY A 176 -12.33 -8.72 1.73
N ALA A 177 -12.08 -9.69 0.83
CA ALA A 177 -11.43 -10.95 1.21
C ALA A 177 -9.99 -10.74 1.69
N ARG A 178 -9.29 -9.77 1.11
CA ARG A 178 -7.94 -9.37 1.54
C ARG A 178 -7.95 -8.65 2.87
N ALA A 179 -8.92 -7.77 3.12
CA ALA A 179 -9.08 -7.10 4.40
C ALA A 179 -9.31 -8.12 5.53
N GLU A 180 -10.19 -9.10 5.30
CA GLU A 180 -10.42 -10.20 6.24
C GLU A 180 -9.17 -11.05 6.47
N THR A 181 -8.42 -11.32 5.41
CA THR A 181 -7.14 -12.05 5.53
C THR A 181 -6.09 -11.24 6.29
N ALA A 182 -6.00 -9.93 6.07
CA ALA A 182 -5.08 -9.04 6.79
C ALA A 182 -5.45 -8.97 8.28
N ARG A 183 -6.74 -8.83 8.61
CA ARG A 183 -7.25 -8.83 9.99
C ARG A 183 -6.85 -10.11 10.72
N ARG A 184 -7.07 -11.28 10.09
CA ARG A 184 -6.66 -12.58 10.66
C ARG A 184 -5.15 -12.68 10.88
N ARG A 185 -4.34 -12.21 9.93
CA ARG A 185 -2.87 -12.24 10.02
C ARG A 185 -2.31 -11.45 11.21
N ILE A 186 -2.91 -10.31 11.55
CA ILE A 186 -2.53 -9.52 12.73
C ILE A 186 -2.57 -10.40 13.99
N VAL A 187 -3.62 -11.22 14.14
CA VAL A 187 -3.80 -12.11 15.30
C VAL A 187 -2.98 -13.40 15.18
N GLU A 188 -2.90 -13.98 13.99
CA GLU A 188 -2.21 -15.26 13.75
C GLU A 188 -0.70 -15.17 13.89
N GLY A 189 -0.08 -14.03 13.56
CA GLY A 189 1.35 -13.81 13.73
C GLY A 189 1.81 -14.05 15.17
N LEU A 190 1.03 -13.55 16.14
CA LEU A 190 1.27 -13.76 17.57
C LEU A 190 1.07 -15.24 17.97
N ARG A 191 0.11 -15.93 17.35
CA ARG A 191 -0.17 -17.35 17.64
C ARG A 191 0.93 -18.27 17.13
N ALA A 192 1.51 -17.99 15.96
CA ALA A 192 2.60 -18.79 15.40
C ALA A 192 3.85 -18.70 16.27
N ARG A 193 4.19 -17.50 16.75
CA ARG A 193 5.36 -17.30 17.62
C ARG A 193 5.18 -17.81 19.04
N ALA A 194 3.98 -17.72 19.61
CA ALA A 194 3.69 -18.38 20.89
C ALA A 194 4.01 -19.89 20.88
N ARG A 195 3.70 -20.59 19.77
CA ARG A 195 4.00 -22.03 19.64
C ARG A 195 5.49 -22.29 19.49
N ALA A 196 6.19 -21.49 18.69
CA ALA A 196 7.63 -21.62 18.48
C ALA A 196 8.44 -21.34 19.76
N GLY A 197 8.07 -20.31 20.53
CA GLY A 197 8.71 -19.97 21.81
C GLY A 197 8.40 -21.00 22.92
N GLY A 198 7.22 -21.61 22.90
CA GLY A 198 6.87 -22.71 23.81
C GLY A 198 7.74 -23.95 23.61
N LEU A 199 8.01 -24.32 22.36
CA LEU A 199 8.90 -25.43 22.00
C LEU A 199 10.36 -25.17 22.44
N GLN A 200 10.86 -23.94 22.31
CA GLN A 200 12.22 -23.61 22.74
C GLN A 200 12.39 -23.57 24.27
N ARG A 201 11.37 -23.18 25.04
CA ARG A 201 11.42 -23.23 26.52
C ARG A 201 11.39 -24.67 27.04
N THR A 202 10.67 -25.58 26.38
CA THR A 202 10.66 -27.00 26.77
C THR A 202 12.00 -27.69 26.48
N ASP A 203 12.66 -27.36 25.38
CA ASP A 203 13.99 -27.91 25.06
C ASP A 203 15.08 -27.41 26.02
N ARG A 204 15.01 -26.13 26.44
CA ARG A 204 15.93 -25.61 27.47
C ARG A 204 15.71 -26.21 28.86
N LEU A 205 14.47 -26.53 29.24
CA LEU A 205 14.18 -27.19 30.52
C LEU A 205 14.55 -28.68 30.50
N ALA A 206 14.48 -29.33 29.34
CA ALA A 206 14.94 -30.71 29.16
C ALA A 206 16.48 -30.82 29.19
N ALA A 207 17.21 -29.80 28.76
CA ALA A 207 18.68 -29.76 28.77
C ALA A 207 19.30 -29.43 30.15
N VAL A 208 18.47 -29.11 31.17
CA VAL A 208 18.92 -28.78 32.54
C VAL A 208 18.58 -29.91 33.54
N ARG A 209 18.10 -31.06 33.04
CA ARG A 209 17.91 -32.30 33.82
C ARG A 209 18.94 -33.34 33.40
#